data_AF-A0A2E2YEN1-F1
#
_entry.id   AF-A0A2E2YEN1-F1
#
_cell.length_a   1.000
_cell.length_b   1.000
_cell.length_c   1.000
_cell.angle_alpha   90.00
_cell.angle_beta   90.00
_cell.angle_gamma   90.00
#
_symmetry.space_group_name_H-M   'P 1'
#
loop_
_entity.id
_entity.type
_entity.pdbx_description
1 polymer ?
#
loop_
_entity_poly.entity_id
_entity_poly.type
_entity_poly.pdbx_seq_one_letter_code
_entity_poly.pdbx_strand_id
1 'polypeptide(L)'
;MALKKLISRKTPAYIPFQSGRFRLSMGIVSLTLDNWLEPDDFFYKELMEKDSLLTSKYDEVFQARGGSQTAQHEVLNLLIDHMNEYHSDLLRFCGGNIFIDKLALSFATEKYRKNPIDLAGRIVQEDLCLMAPGSNGYTLEAASLCFPSRWRLLDKIGRPLIDIHSPVPDYKNKLSRPVDRFFDKLTVEKPVWRVNWSLTDDPDLYQPVRKTGIASIKTINSNNAGDRVFLRCERQTLRRLPKTGWILFTIKTYVDKVSALKLQPQSFLDLATLVRDLSPSMQQYKNIAPYKKALLGYLDQTYQGFELV
;
A
#
# COMPACT_ATOMS: atom_id res chain seq x y z
N MET A 1 -19.51 -2.42 -17.02
CA MET A 1 -18.21 -3.13 -17.04
C MET A 1 -17.12 -2.11 -17.31
N ALA A 2 -16.46 -1.60 -16.27
CA ALA A 2 -15.36 -0.63 -16.42
C ALA A 2 -14.04 -1.37 -16.72
N LEU A 3 -13.26 -0.86 -17.67
CA LEU A 3 -12.02 -1.44 -18.17
C LEU A 3 -10.97 -1.61 -17.05
N LYS A 4 -10.92 -2.82 -16.48
CA LYS A 4 -9.81 -3.32 -15.67
C LYS A 4 -8.63 -3.70 -16.55
N LYS A 5 -8.01 -2.70 -17.19
CA LYS A 5 -6.66 -2.90 -17.72
C LYS A 5 -5.70 -2.54 -16.60
N LEU A 6 -5.21 -3.55 -15.90
CA LEU A 6 -3.92 -3.40 -15.21
C LEU A 6 -2.95 -2.79 -16.21
N ILE A 7 -2.28 -1.72 -15.82
CA ILE A 7 -1.14 -1.22 -16.57
C ILE A 7 0.09 -1.58 -15.72
N SER A 8 0.65 -2.75 -16.02
CA SER A 8 1.91 -3.18 -15.42
C SER A 8 3.02 -2.27 -15.94
N ARG A 9 3.89 -1.80 -15.04
CA ARG A 9 5.12 -1.12 -15.45
C ARG A 9 6.01 -2.07 -16.24
N LYS A 10 6.87 -1.49 -17.08
CA LYS A 10 7.93 -2.24 -17.77
C LYS A 10 8.98 -2.77 -16.78
N THR A 11 9.28 -1.97 -15.76
CA THR A 11 10.17 -2.30 -14.65
C THR A 11 9.41 -2.04 -13.36
N PRO A 12 9.27 -3.04 -12.46
CA PRO A 12 8.66 -2.81 -11.15
C PRO A 12 9.40 -1.73 -10.37
N ALA A 13 8.65 -0.85 -9.70
CA ALA A 13 9.22 0.25 -8.93
C ALA A 13 10.03 -0.26 -7.72
N TYR A 14 9.60 -1.38 -7.15
CA TYR A 14 10.23 -2.00 -5.99
C TYR A 14 10.44 -3.50 -6.18
N ILE A 15 11.60 -3.97 -5.73
CA ILE A 15 11.96 -5.39 -5.73
C ILE A 15 12.45 -5.73 -4.30
N PRO A 16 11.52 -5.84 -3.32
CA PRO A 16 11.85 -5.89 -1.89
C PRO A 16 12.41 -7.26 -1.44
N PHE A 17 12.84 -8.07 -2.39
CA PHE A 17 13.37 -9.42 -2.19
C PHE A 17 14.76 -9.60 -2.82
N GLN A 18 15.40 -8.52 -3.29
CA GLN A 18 16.81 -8.55 -3.66
C GLN A 18 17.61 -9.08 -2.46
N SER A 19 18.40 -10.16 -2.65
CA SER A 19 19.07 -11.03 -1.65
C SER A 19 18.39 -12.35 -1.26
N GLY A 20 17.19 -12.63 -1.76
CA GLY A 20 16.54 -13.95 -1.78
C GLY A 20 16.09 -14.55 -0.43
N ARG A 21 16.60 -14.08 0.72
CA ARG A 21 16.23 -14.64 2.05
C ARG A 21 15.09 -13.87 2.69
N PHE A 22 14.04 -14.59 3.10
CA PHE A 22 12.93 -13.98 3.83
C PHE A 22 13.34 -13.65 5.27
N ARG A 23 13.13 -12.40 5.70
CA ARG A 23 13.29 -11.98 7.09
C ARG A 23 12.08 -11.17 7.54
N LEU A 24 11.38 -11.66 8.56
CA LEU A 24 10.35 -10.88 9.24
C LEU A 24 11.05 -9.81 10.10
N SER A 25 11.11 -8.59 9.57
CA SER A 25 11.72 -7.44 10.24
C SER A 25 10.91 -6.17 9.94
N MET A 26 11.21 -5.08 10.63
CA MET A 26 10.55 -3.79 10.36
C MET A 26 10.99 -3.19 9.01
N GLY A 27 12.20 -3.50 8.52
CA GLY A 27 12.66 -3.10 7.19
C GLY A 27 12.62 -1.59 6.93
N ILE A 28 12.85 -0.78 7.97
CA ILE A 28 12.65 0.66 7.97
C ILE A 28 13.89 1.38 7.44
N VAL A 29 13.66 2.41 6.63
CA VAL A 29 14.66 3.33 6.08
C VAL A 29 14.23 4.76 6.42
N SER A 30 15.20 5.66 6.67
CA SER A 30 14.91 7.09 6.85
C SER A 30 14.24 7.68 5.61
N LEU A 31 13.23 8.51 5.84
CA LEU A 31 12.52 9.25 4.79
C LEU A 31 13.00 10.71 4.78
N THR A 32 13.37 11.21 3.62
CA THR A 32 13.46 12.65 3.37
C THR A 32 12.10 13.15 2.90
N LEU A 33 11.65 14.32 3.36
CA LEU A 33 10.27 14.77 3.16
C LEU A 33 9.95 15.17 1.72
N ASP A 34 10.94 15.54 0.92
CA ASP A 34 10.83 15.72 -0.53
C ASP A 34 10.39 14.43 -1.25
N ASN A 35 10.79 13.26 -0.73
CA ASN A 35 10.37 11.95 -1.22
C ASN A 35 9.15 11.38 -0.48
N TRP A 36 8.37 12.20 0.23
CA TRP A 36 7.29 11.68 1.06
C TRP A 36 6.21 10.98 0.22
N LEU A 37 5.68 11.64 -0.79
CA LEU A 37 4.73 11.07 -1.74
C LEU A 37 5.44 10.82 -3.07
N GLU A 38 5.03 9.75 -3.77
CA GLU A 38 5.62 9.35 -5.05
C GLU A 38 4.56 9.24 -6.13
N PRO A 39 4.00 10.38 -6.61
CA PRO A 39 3.17 10.37 -7.79
C PRO A 39 3.87 9.71 -8.98
N ASP A 40 3.12 8.91 -9.73
CA ASP A 40 3.63 8.23 -10.93
C ASP A 40 2.72 8.40 -12.14
N ASP A 41 3.09 7.76 -13.25
CA ASP A 41 2.33 7.83 -14.52
C ASP A 41 0.87 7.35 -14.39
N PHE A 42 0.49 6.68 -13.30
CA PHE A 42 -0.86 6.23 -13.02
C PHE A 42 -1.66 7.18 -12.13
N PHE A 43 -1.09 8.30 -11.71
CA PHE A 43 -1.68 9.26 -10.78
C PHE A 43 -3.16 9.53 -11.04
N TYR A 44 -3.49 10.07 -12.22
CA TYR A 44 -4.87 10.45 -12.54
C TYR A 44 -5.82 9.26 -12.62
N LYS A 45 -5.35 8.12 -13.12
CA LYS A 45 -6.18 6.90 -13.23
C LYS A 45 -6.50 6.34 -11.85
N GLU A 46 -5.52 6.31 -10.95
CA GLU A 46 -5.71 5.85 -9.58
C GLU A 46 -6.62 6.81 -8.80
N LEU A 47 -6.47 8.14 -8.97
CA LEU A 47 -7.39 9.09 -8.34
C LEU A 47 -8.84 8.91 -8.79
N MET A 48 -9.09 8.63 -10.08
CA MET A 48 -10.44 8.29 -10.54
C MET A 48 -10.98 7.00 -9.92
N GLU A 49 -10.13 5.98 -9.71
CA GLU A 49 -10.54 4.75 -9.02
C GLU A 49 -10.87 5.02 -7.55
N LYS A 50 -10.06 5.84 -6.86
CA LYS A 50 -10.34 6.27 -5.48
C LYS A 50 -11.62 7.07 -5.39
N ASP A 51 -11.84 8.04 -6.28
CA ASP A 51 -13.07 8.84 -6.29
C ASP A 51 -14.32 7.98 -6.52
N SER A 52 -14.24 7.00 -7.43
CA SER A 52 -15.30 6.00 -7.65
C SER A 52 -15.57 5.16 -6.40
N LEU A 53 -14.52 4.69 -5.69
CA LEU A 53 -14.66 3.91 -4.45
C LEU A 53 -15.21 4.76 -3.30
N LEU A 54 -14.71 5.98 -3.12
CA LEU A 54 -15.19 6.95 -2.13
C LEU A 54 -16.58 7.52 -2.46
N THR A 55 -17.14 7.19 -3.62
CA THR A 55 -18.52 7.52 -3.97
C THR A 55 -19.43 6.30 -3.83
N SER A 56 -19.01 5.13 -4.33
CA SER A 56 -19.85 3.94 -4.42
C SER A 56 -19.73 2.98 -3.23
N LYS A 57 -18.67 3.09 -2.43
CA LYS A 57 -18.34 2.19 -1.31
C LYS A 57 -17.83 2.95 -0.09
N TYR A 58 -18.32 4.18 0.10
CA TYR A 58 -17.79 5.12 1.07
C TYR A 58 -17.54 4.50 2.45
N ASP A 59 -18.52 3.81 3.03
CA ASP A 59 -18.38 3.20 4.36
C ASP A 59 -17.36 2.04 4.44
N GLU A 60 -17.04 1.39 3.31
CA GLU A 60 -16.03 0.33 3.27
C GLU A 60 -14.60 0.89 3.21
N VAL A 61 -14.41 2.02 2.53
CA VAL A 61 -13.08 2.61 2.25
C VAL A 61 -12.76 3.84 3.09
N PHE A 62 -13.75 4.45 3.73
CA PHE A 62 -13.57 5.59 4.61
C PHE A 62 -14.17 5.31 5.98
N GLN A 63 -13.40 5.59 7.03
CA GLN A 63 -13.87 5.59 8.41
C GLN A 63 -13.17 6.68 9.20
N ALA A 64 -13.88 7.34 10.11
CA ALA A 64 -13.32 8.31 11.03
C ALA A 64 -14.05 8.27 12.38
N ARG A 65 -13.31 8.10 13.47
CA ARG A 65 -13.83 8.10 14.83
C ARG A 65 -13.88 9.53 15.39
N GLY A 66 -14.78 9.76 16.34
CA GLY A 66 -14.90 11.06 17.02
C GLY A 66 -13.59 11.44 17.71
N GLY A 67 -13.20 12.72 17.61
CA GLY A 67 -11.95 13.24 18.17
C GLY A 67 -10.75 13.22 17.21
N SER A 68 -10.87 12.57 16.04
CA SER A 68 -9.79 12.53 15.03
C SER A 68 -9.70 13.78 14.14
N GLN A 69 -10.68 14.69 14.21
CA GLN A 69 -10.83 15.78 13.24
C GLN A 69 -9.62 16.72 13.18
N THR A 70 -9.00 17.06 14.32
CA THR A 70 -7.82 17.95 14.34
C THR A 70 -6.64 17.32 13.60
N ALA A 71 -6.39 16.02 13.82
CA ALA A 71 -5.33 15.30 13.12
C ALA A 71 -5.64 15.18 11.62
N GLN A 72 -6.90 14.96 11.24
CA GLN A 72 -7.30 14.95 9.83
C GLN A 72 -7.05 16.30 9.14
N HIS A 73 -7.40 17.42 9.77
CA HIS A 73 -7.11 18.76 9.22
C HIS A 73 -5.61 18.99 9.05
N GLU A 74 -4.82 18.57 10.04
CA GLU A 74 -3.38 18.65 9.96
C GLU A 74 -2.82 17.83 8.79
N VAL A 75 -3.29 16.60 8.59
CA VAL A 75 -2.92 15.77 7.43
C VAL A 75 -3.24 16.46 6.11
N LEU A 76 -4.47 16.99 5.96
CA LEU A 76 -4.87 17.66 4.73
C LEU A 76 -3.95 18.84 4.44
N ASN A 77 -3.65 19.69 5.43
CA ASN A 77 -2.75 20.83 5.26
C ASN A 77 -1.34 20.39 4.86
N LEU A 78 -0.76 19.41 5.56
CA LEU A 78 0.57 18.91 5.25
C LEU A 78 0.66 18.31 3.85
N LEU A 79 -0.39 17.62 3.39
CA LEU A 79 -0.45 17.08 2.02
C LEU A 79 -0.59 18.19 0.99
N ILE A 80 -1.44 19.19 1.23
CA ILE A 80 -1.56 20.37 0.37
C ILE A 80 -0.21 21.08 0.23
N ASP A 81 0.48 21.32 1.35
CA ASP A 81 1.79 21.97 1.36
C ASP A 81 2.81 21.15 0.58
N HIS A 82 2.89 19.83 0.83
CA HIS A 82 3.81 18.94 0.12
C HIS A 82 3.51 18.86 -1.38
N MET A 83 2.24 18.73 -1.77
CA MET A 83 1.85 18.70 -3.18
C MET A 83 2.13 20.04 -3.87
N ASN A 84 1.94 21.18 -3.20
CA ASN A 84 2.31 22.48 -3.73
C ASN A 84 3.83 22.64 -3.91
N GLU A 85 4.62 22.15 -2.95
CA GLU A 85 6.07 22.33 -2.97
C GLU A 85 6.75 21.41 -3.99
N TYR A 86 6.34 20.14 -4.07
CA TYR A 86 7.05 19.11 -4.84
C TYR A 86 6.31 18.63 -6.09
N HIS A 87 5.01 18.89 -6.22
CA HIS A 87 4.14 18.31 -7.26
C HIS A 87 3.10 19.31 -7.80
N SER A 88 3.47 20.59 -7.90
CA SER A 88 2.55 21.70 -8.25
C SER A 88 1.93 21.62 -9.65
N ASP A 89 2.48 20.77 -10.53
CA ASP A 89 1.96 20.51 -11.86
C ASP A 89 0.77 19.51 -11.87
N LEU A 90 0.60 18.74 -10.79
CA LEU A 90 -0.46 17.74 -10.69
C LEU A 90 -1.78 18.31 -10.16
N LEU A 91 -1.69 19.27 -9.23
CA LEU A 91 -2.82 19.84 -8.50
C LEU A 91 -2.66 21.36 -8.39
N ARG A 92 -3.77 22.08 -8.50
CA ARG A 92 -3.80 23.54 -8.29
C ARG A 92 -4.68 23.88 -7.09
N PHE A 93 -4.19 24.75 -6.22
CA PHE A 93 -4.88 25.17 -5.00
C PHE A 93 -5.22 26.66 -5.10
N CYS A 94 -6.50 27.01 -5.00
CA CYS A 94 -6.94 28.40 -5.12
C CYS A 94 -8.23 28.66 -4.33
N GLY A 95 -8.20 29.67 -3.45
CA GLY A 95 -9.39 30.15 -2.74
C GLY A 95 -10.12 29.08 -1.92
N GLY A 96 -9.38 28.19 -1.24
CA GLY A 96 -9.97 27.07 -0.50
C GLY A 96 -10.52 25.92 -1.38
N ASN A 97 -10.17 25.91 -2.66
CA ASN A 97 -10.52 24.83 -3.59
C ASN A 97 -9.25 24.14 -4.11
N ILE A 98 -9.38 22.84 -4.36
CA ILE A 98 -8.36 21.99 -4.97
C ILE A 98 -8.87 21.60 -6.35
N PHE A 99 -8.05 21.79 -7.38
CA PHE A 99 -8.39 21.49 -8.77
C PHE A 99 -7.43 20.42 -9.32
N ILE A 100 -8.00 19.43 -10.00
CA ILE A 100 -7.26 18.43 -10.77
C ILE A 100 -7.62 18.64 -12.23
N ASP A 101 -6.95 19.60 -12.87
CA ASP A 101 -7.37 20.13 -14.17
C ASP A 101 -7.45 19.02 -15.25
N LYS A 102 -6.51 18.06 -15.25
CA LYS A 102 -6.53 16.91 -16.20
C LYS A 102 -7.73 15.96 -16.03
N LEU A 103 -8.38 15.97 -14.87
CA LEU A 103 -9.58 15.17 -14.59
C LEU A 103 -10.87 15.99 -14.61
N ALA A 104 -10.79 17.31 -14.79
CA ALA A 104 -11.91 18.24 -14.60
C ALA A 104 -12.61 18.06 -13.23
N LEU A 105 -11.84 17.73 -12.19
CA LEU A 105 -12.33 17.60 -10.81
C LEU A 105 -12.00 18.84 -10.00
N SER A 106 -12.91 19.23 -9.12
CA SER A 106 -12.71 20.31 -8.15
C SER A 106 -13.33 19.96 -6.81
N PHE A 107 -12.60 20.25 -5.74
CA PHE A 107 -13.04 19.99 -4.37
C PHE A 107 -12.94 21.27 -3.53
N ALA A 108 -14.06 21.66 -2.92
CA ALA A 108 -14.07 22.74 -1.94
C ALA A 108 -13.71 22.18 -0.56
N THR A 109 -12.63 22.64 0.06
CA THR A 109 -12.14 22.10 1.35
C THR A 109 -13.20 22.19 2.44
N GLU A 110 -14.01 23.26 2.43
CA GLU A 110 -15.12 23.48 3.37
C GLU A 110 -16.16 22.34 3.35
N LYS A 111 -16.42 21.73 2.19
CA LYS A 111 -17.36 20.59 2.09
C LYS A 111 -16.87 19.36 2.86
N TYR A 112 -15.56 19.28 3.10
CA TYR A 112 -14.91 18.17 3.80
C TYR A 112 -14.48 18.52 5.23
N ARG A 113 -14.89 19.67 5.78
CA ARG A 113 -14.50 20.12 7.14
C ARG A 113 -14.75 19.08 8.25
N LYS A 114 -15.75 18.22 8.08
CA LYS A 114 -16.06 17.15 9.04
C LYS A 114 -15.09 15.97 8.95
N ASN A 115 -14.61 15.68 7.74
CA ASN A 115 -13.78 14.54 7.40
C ASN A 115 -12.65 14.96 6.44
N PRO A 116 -11.68 15.80 6.85
CA PRO A 116 -10.65 16.29 5.93
C PRO A 116 -9.79 15.19 5.28
N ILE A 117 -9.66 14.04 5.93
CA ILE A 117 -8.88 12.92 5.39
C ILE A 117 -9.60 12.21 4.22
N ASP A 118 -10.92 12.39 4.06
CA ASP A 118 -11.64 11.97 2.85
C ASP A 118 -11.09 12.76 1.66
N LEU A 119 -11.08 14.09 1.76
CA LEU A 119 -10.51 14.96 0.71
C LEU A 119 -9.04 14.65 0.46
N ALA A 120 -8.25 14.48 1.52
CA ALA A 120 -6.85 14.08 1.39
C ALA A 120 -6.69 12.79 0.57
N GLY A 121 -7.52 11.78 0.84
CA GLY A 121 -7.51 10.52 0.08
C GLY A 121 -7.91 10.69 -1.38
N ARG A 122 -8.74 11.68 -1.74
CA ARG A 122 -9.15 11.93 -3.13
C ARG A 122 -8.09 12.60 -3.99
N ILE A 123 -7.06 13.19 -3.40
CA ILE A 123 -6.07 14.01 -4.11
C ILE A 123 -4.66 13.40 -4.17
N VAL A 124 -4.42 12.27 -3.49
CA VAL A 124 -3.13 11.54 -3.53
C VAL A 124 -3.34 10.04 -3.83
N GLN A 125 -2.34 9.36 -4.37
CA GLN A 125 -2.42 7.94 -4.72
C GLN A 125 -2.40 7.03 -3.48
N GLU A 126 -1.75 7.47 -2.41
CA GLU A 126 -1.58 6.75 -1.16
C GLU A 126 -2.92 6.55 -0.43
N ASP A 127 -3.14 5.35 0.10
CA ASP A 127 -4.10 5.20 1.19
C ASP A 127 -3.54 5.86 2.46
N LEU A 128 -4.42 6.43 3.28
CA LEU A 128 -4.07 7.24 4.44
C LEU A 128 -4.70 6.63 5.69
N CYS A 129 -3.88 6.30 6.69
CA CYS A 129 -4.30 5.75 7.97
C CYS A 129 -3.75 6.61 9.11
N LEU A 130 -4.62 7.10 9.99
CA LEU A 130 -4.27 7.92 11.14
C LEU A 130 -4.25 7.10 12.42
N MET A 131 -3.07 7.07 13.04
CA MET A 131 -2.78 6.32 14.24
C MET A 131 -2.68 7.29 15.43
N ALA A 132 -3.62 7.19 16.38
CA ALA A 132 -3.61 7.99 17.59
C ALA A 132 -2.85 7.28 18.71
N PRO A 133 -2.03 7.98 19.51
CA PRO A 133 -1.45 7.40 20.72
C PRO A 133 -2.55 7.08 21.74
N GLY A 134 -2.39 5.98 22.46
CA GLY A 134 -3.33 5.55 23.50
C GLY A 134 -2.64 4.74 24.59
N SER A 135 -3.37 4.45 25.68
CA SER A 135 -2.84 3.69 26.83
C SER A 135 -2.41 2.26 26.49
N ASN A 136 -2.99 1.68 25.43
CA ASN A 136 -2.69 0.32 24.94
C ASN A 136 -1.88 0.34 23.64
N GLY A 137 -1.08 1.39 23.42
CA GLY A 137 -0.38 1.64 22.16
C GLY A 137 -1.23 2.45 21.17
N TYR A 138 -0.80 2.47 19.92
CA TYR A 138 -1.45 3.30 18.90
C TYR A 138 -2.68 2.62 18.30
N THR A 139 -3.75 3.39 18.11
CA THR A 139 -5.05 2.94 17.58
C THR A 139 -5.33 3.57 16.23
N LEU A 140 -5.89 2.80 15.28
CA LEU A 140 -6.35 3.33 14.00
C LEU A 140 -7.66 4.12 14.20
N GLU A 141 -7.61 5.44 14.12
CA GLU A 141 -8.77 6.30 14.46
C GLU A 141 -9.44 6.94 13.24
N ALA A 142 -8.75 7.08 12.12
CA ALA A 142 -9.36 7.48 10.85
C ALA A 142 -8.57 6.91 9.67
N ALA A 143 -9.22 6.66 8.54
CA ALA A 143 -8.56 6.25 7.32
C ALA A 143 -9.37 6.54 6.06
N SER A 144 -8.64 6.79 4.97
CA SER A 144 -9.09 6.61 3.60
C SER A 144 -8.27 5.46 2.99
N LEU A 145 -8.87 4.27 2.91
CA LEU A 145 -8.27 3.00 2.52
C LEU A 145 -8.98 2.44 1.27
N CYS A 146 -8.61 2.96 0.12
CA CYS A 146 -9.18 2.58 -1.17
C CYS A 146 -8.51 1.37 -1.79
N PHE A 147 -7.25 1.06 -1.48
CA PHE A 147 -6.50 -0.04 -2.09
C PHE A 147 -5.96 -1.03 -1.04
N PRO A 148 -6.82 -1.64 -0.20
CA PRO A 148 -6.39 -2.63 0.77
C PRO A 148 -5.86 -3.90 0.10
N SER A 149 -4.87 -4.54 0.73
CA SER A 149 -4.38 -5.88 0.39
C SER A 149 -4.97 -6.95 1.32
N ARG A 150 -6.24 -7.30 1.09
CA ARG A 150 -6.99 -8.41 1.71
C ARG A 150 -7.24 -8.23 3.21
N TRP A 151 -7.51 -6.98 3.61
CA TRP A 151 -8.04 -6.65 4.92
C TRP A 151 -9.08 -5.54 4.79
N ARG A 152 -10.07 -5.53 5.68
CA ARG A 152 -11.16 -4.56 5.66
C ARG A 152 -10.92 -3.47 6.69
N LEU A 153 -11.11 -2.21 6.32
CA LEU A 153 -11.00 -1.08 7.24
C LEU A 153 -11.96 -1.24 8.44
N LEU A 154 -13.20 -1.64 8.16
CA LEU A 154 -14.24 -1.86 9.17
C LEU A 154 -13.85 -2.86 10.26
N ASP A 155 -13.02 -3.85 9.94
CA ASP A 155 -12.58 -4.84 10.92
C ASP A 155 -11.46 -4.29 11.82
N LYS A 156 -10.82 -3.18 11.44
CA LYS A 156 -9.57 -2.65 12.03
C LYS A 156 -9.71 -1.28 12.67
N ILE A 157 -10.68 -0.47 12.23
CA ILE A 157 -10.93 0.86 12.79
C ILE A 157 -11.22 0.76 14.31
N GLY A 158 -10.60 1.65 15.08
CA GLY A 158 -10.69 1.70 16.54
C GLY A 158 -9.91 0.61 17.28
N ARG A 159 -9.12 -0.20 16.58
CA ARG A 159 -8.29 -1.25 17.21
C ARG A 159 -6.83 -0.81 17.38
N PRO A 160 -6.15 -1.28 18.44
CA PRO A 160 -4.72 -1.04 18.63
C PRO A 160 -3.88 -1.80 17.61
N LEU A 161 -2.65 -1.34 17.37
CA LEU A 161 -1.69 -1.95 16.43
C LEU A 161 -1.55 -3.46 16.59
N ILE A 162 -1.46 -3.95 17.83
CA ILE A 162 -1.31 -5.39 18.10
C ILE A 162 -2.50 -6.21 17.58
N ASP A 163 -3.72 -5.68 17.70
CA ASP A 163 -4.94 -6.35 17.26
C ASP A 163 -5.13 -6.26 15.75
N ILE A 164 -4.74 -5.11 15.17
CA ILE A 164 -4.74 -4.93 13.72
C ILE A 164 -3.88 -6.02 13.06
N HIS A 165 -2.71 -6.27 13.62
CA HIS A 165 -1.73 -7.23 13.12
C HIS A 165 -1.89 -8.66 13.65
N SER A 166 -2.92 -8.96 14.43
CA SER A 166 -3.19 -10.32 14.94
C SER A 166 -3.18 -11.44 13.88
N PRO A 167 -3.59 -11.23 12.60
CA PRO A 167 -3.53 -12.29 11.59
C PRO A 167 -2.13 -12.57 11.03
N VAL A 168 -1.14 -11.71 11.33
CA VAL A 168 0.22 -11.83 10.80
C VAL A 168 0.99 -12.90 11.61
N PRO A 169 1.47 -13.98 10.97
CA PRO A 169 2.24 -15.02 11.66
C PRO A 169 3.44 -14.42 12.39
N ASP A 170 3.68 -14.90 13.61
CA ASP A 170 4.75 -14.48 14.52
C ASP A 170 4.77 -12.99 14.93
N TYR A 171 3.83 -12.15 14.49
CA TYR A 171 3.85 -10.71 14.81
C TYR A 171 3.80 -10.46 16.32
N LYS A 172 2.85 -11.08 17.01
CA LYS A 172 2.68 -10.91 18.46
C LYS A 172 3.97 -11.22 19.22
N ASN A 173 4.69 -12.27 18.82
CA ASN A 173 5.85 -12.76 19.54
C ASN A 173 7.15 -12.06 19.14
N LYS A 174 7.29 -11.66 17.87
CA LYS A 174 8.56 -11.13 17.31
C LYS A 174 8.55 -9.63 17.04
N LEU A 175 7.41 -9.04 16.72
CA LEU A 175 7.32 -7.66 16.20
C LEU A 175 6.49 -6.69 17.04
N SER A 176 5.52 -7.14 17.83
CA SER A 176 4.64 -6.25 18.61
C SER A 176 5.43 -5.22 19.43
N ARG A 177 6.27 -5.66 20.37
CA ARG A 177 7.08 -4.79 21.23
C ARG A 177 8.07 -3.91 20.45
N PRO A 178 8.84 -4.43 19.47
CA PRO A 178 9.66 -3.57 18.62
C PRO A 178 8.88 -2.46 17.89
N VAL A 179 7.72 -2.78 17.33
CA VAL A 179 6.88 -1.83 16.60
C VAL A 179 6.32 -0.77 17.54
N ASP A 180 5.76 -1.16 18.68
CA ASP A 180 5.22 -0.21 19.66
C ASP A 180 6.31 0.78 20.12
N ARG A 181 7.49 0.26 20.51
CA ARG A 181 8.63 1.12 20.88
C ARG A 181 9.11 2.02 19.74
N PHE A 182 9.00 1.56 18.49
CA PHE A 182 9.34 2.37 17.34
C PHE A 182 8.35 3.53 17.18
N PHE A 183 7.05 3.25 17.27
CA PHE A 183 6.01 4.28 17.22
C PHE A 183 6.16 5.31 18.35
N ASP A 184 6.53 4.88 19.56
CA ASP A 184 6.82 5.81 20.68
C ASP A 184 8.01 6.72 20.40
N LYS A 185 9.07 6.19 19.76
CA LYS A 185 10.33 6.91 19.51
C LYS A 185 10.36 7.70 18.21
N LEU A 186 9.42 7.47 17.29
CA LEU A 186 9.34 8.20 16.02
C LEU A 186 9.24 9.70 16.33
N THR A 187 10.07 10.56 15.76
CA THR A 187 9.98 12.01 15.94
C THR A 187 9.50 12.67 14.66
N VAL A 188 9.10 13.95 14.74
CA VAL A 188 8.61 14.72 13.58
C VAL A 188 9.70 14.85 12.51
N GLU A 189 10.95 15.01 12.93
CA GLU A 189 12.12 15.27 12.10
C GLU A 189 12.67 14.00 11.43
N LYS A 190 12.25 12.83 11.90
CA LYS A 190 12.78 11.53 11.44
C LYS A 190 11.65 10.62 10.95
N PRO A 191 10.87 11.04 9.93
CA PRO A 191 9.92 10.13 9.33
C PRO A 191 10.66 8.98 8.65
N VAL A 192 9.94 7.91 8.39
CA VAL A 192 10.53 6.71 7.82
C VAL A 192 9.64 6.10 6.76
N TRP A 193 10.22 5.20 5.98
CA TRP A 193 9.48 4.38 5.04
C TRP A 193 9.99 2.94 5.01
N ARG A 194 9.19 2.06 4.43
CA ARG A 194 9.52 0.65 4.16
C ARG A 194 8.73 0.16 2.96
N VAL A 195 9.08 -1.01 2.45
CA VAL A 195 8.27 -1.72 1.45
C VAL A 195 7.73 -3.00 2.07
N ASN A 196 6.41 -3.16 2.02
CA ASN A 196 5.76 -4.44 2.20
C ASN A 196 5.41 -5.02 0.82
N TRP A 197 5.26 -6.34 0.72
CA TRP A 197 4.94 -6.98 -0.55
C TRP A 197 4.11 -8.25 -0.39
N SER A 198 3.39 -8.58 -1.43
CA SER A 198 2.66 -9.84 -1.59
C SER A 198 2.66 -10.28 -3.05
N LEU A 199 2.28 -11.53 -3.29
CA LEU A 199 1.96 -12.02 -4.61
C LEU A 199 0.44 -12.23 -4.68
N THR A 200 -0.14 -11.83 -5.80
CA THR A 200 -1.57 -11.94 -6.03
C THR A 200 -1.85 -12.44 -7.43
N ASP A 201 -2.94 -13.18 -7.58
CA ASP A 201 -3.52 -13.67 -8.83
C ASP A 201 -4.57 -12.71 -9.41
N ASP A 202 -4.78 -11.59 -8.72
CA ASP A 202 -5.74 -10.54 -9.06
C ASP A 202 -5.02 -9.19 -9.13
N PRO A 203 -5.08 -8.49 -10.27
CA PRO A 203 -4.39 -7.23 -10.45
C PRO A 203 -5.16 -6.00 -9.94
N ASP A 204 -6.40 -6.17 -9.45
CA ASP A 204 -7.20 -5.05 -8.96
C ASP A 204 -6.53 -4.32 -7.80
N LEU A 205 -6.66 -2.99 -7.71
CA LEU A 205 -6.13 -2.23 -6.59
C LEU A 205 -6.99 -2.43 -5.32
N TYR A 206 -8.32 -2.39 -5.46
CA TYR A 206 -9.28 -2.65 -4.38
C TYR A 206 -9.46 -4.15 -4.08
N GLN A 207 -8.83 -4.64 -3.00
CA GLN A 207 -8.97 -6.04 -2.56
C GLN A 207 -9.27 -6.13 -1.05
N PRO A 208 -10.46 -5.72 -0.56
CA PRO A 208 -10.76 -5.73 0.89
C PRO A 208 -10.86 -7.14 1.47
N VAL A 209 -11.30 -8.09 0.65
CA VAL A 209 -11.41 -9.51 0.97
C VAL A 209 -10.83 -10.34 -0.17
N ARG A 210 -10.46 -11.57 0.16
CA ARG A 210 -10.15 -12.56 -0.88
C ARG A 210 -11.42 -12.84 -1.69
N LYS A 211 -11.33 -12.76 -3.01
CA LYS A 211 -12.34 -13.36 -3.90
C LYS A 211 -12.20 -14.88 -3.79
N THR A 212 -13.19 -15.56 -3.23
CA THR A 212 -13.23 -17.02 -3.14
C THR A 212 -13.56 -17.61 -4.51
N GLY A 213 -13.00 -18.79 -4.82
CA GLY A 213 -13.42 -19.57 -5.99
C GLY A 213 -12.96 -19.09 -7.37
N ILE A 214 -11.91 -18.25 -7.48
CA ILE A 214 -11.50 -17.79 -8.81
C ILE A 214 -10.99 -18.97 -9.64
N ALA A 215 -11.70 -19.26 -10.72
CA ALA A 215 -11.27 -20.18 -11.78
C ALA A 215 -9.87 -19.81 -12.34
N SER A 216 -9.40 -18.58 -12.12
CA SER A 216 -8.07 -18.10 -12.54
C SER A 216 -6.92 -18.91 -11.95
N ILE A 217 -6.97 -19.30 -10.66
CA ILE A 217 -5.88 -20.06 -10.04
C ILE A 217 -5.68 -21.39 -10.75
N LYS A 218 -6.78 -22.03 -11.18
CA LYS A 218 -6.72 -23.30 -11.92
C LYS A 218 -6.07 -23.16 -13.30
N THR A 219 -5.98 -21.96 -13.86
CA THR A 219 -5.37 -21.72 -15.18
C THR A 219 -3.91 -21.26 -15.09
N ILE A 220 -3.39 -21.01 -13.89
CA ILE A 220 -1.98 -20.65 -13.68
C ILE A 220 -1.11 -21.90 -13.81
N ASN A 221 -0.16 -21.87 -14.74
CA ASN A 221 0.83 -22.92 -14.97
C ASN A 221 2.23 -22.31 -15.21
N SER A 222 3.26 -23.14 -15.32
CA SER A 222 4.66 -22.68 -15.48
C SER A 222 4.90 -21.83 -16.73
N ASN A 223 4.05 -21.91 -17.76
CA ASN A 223 4.24 -21.17 -18.99
C ASN A 223 3.62 -19.76 -18.94
N ASN A 224 2.67 -19.53 -18.02
CA ASN A 224 1.91 -18.27 -17.97
C ASN A 224 1.94 -17.56 -16.61
N ALA A 225 2.58 -18.16 -15.59
CA ALA A 225 2.56 -17.61 -14.23
C ALA A 225 3.11 -16.18 -14.16
N GLY A 226 4.13 -15.84 -14.95
CA GLY A 226 4.66 -14.48 -15.02
C GLY A 226 3.63 -13.41 -15.39
N ASP A 227 2.66 -13.75 -16.23
CA ASP A 227 1.63 -12.81 -16.71
C ASP A 227 0.32 -12.88 -15.93
N ARG A 228 0.15 -13.89 -15.08
CA ARG A 228 -1.06 -14.16 -14.29
C ARG A 228 -0.86 -13.93 -12.80
N VAL A 229 0.39 -13.90 -12.34
CA VAL A 229 0.78 -13.56 -10.97
C VAL A 229 1.38 -12.16 -10.99
N PHE A 230 0.95 -11.35 -10.03
CA PHE A 230 1.35 -9.96 -9.88
C PHE A 230 2.11 -9.79 -8.57
N LEU A 231 3.23 -9.09 -8.65
CA LEU A 231 3.93 -8.54 -7.51
C LEU A 231 3.16 -7.29 -7.07
N ARG A 232 2.58 -7.34 -5.87
CA ARG A 232 1.99 -6.18 -5.22
C ARG A 232 2.96 -5.66 -4.18
N CYS A 233 3.42 -4.43 -4.35
CA CYS A 233 4.26 -3.73 -3.38
C CYS A 233 3.48 -2.58 -2.74
N GLU A 234 3.70 -2.38 -1.46
CA GLU A 234 3.14 -1.29 -0.67
C GLU A 234 4.30 -0.50 -0.10
N ARG A 235 4.57 0.68 -0.66
CA ARG A 235 5.49 1.62 -0.04
C ARG A 235 4.74 2.32 1.09
N GLN A 236 5.28 2.13 2.28
CA GLN A 236 4.63 2.48 3.53
C GLN A 236 5.46 3.55 4.22
N THR A 237 4.88 4.73 4.47
CA THR A 237 5.55 5.79 5.24
C THR A 237 4.94 5.93 6.63
N LEU A 238 5.75 6.30 7.61
CA LEU A 238 5.32 6.68 8.95
C LEU A 238 5.86 8.06 9.26
N ARG A 239 4.97 9.02 9.47
CA ARG A 239 5.32 10.41 9.80
C ARG A 239 4.55 10.84 11.05
N ARG A 240 5.27 11.29 12.08
CA ARG A 240 4.63 11.94 13.22
C ARG A 240 4.16 13.34 12.81
N LEU A 241 2.92 13.65 13.14
CA LEU A 241 2.30 14.94 12.89
C LEU A 241 2.80 15.99 13.90
N PRO A 242 3.30 17.15 13.44
CA PRO A 242 3.92 18.16 14.31
C PRO A 242 3.00 18.79 15.36
N LYS A 243 1.72 18.97 15.08
CA LYS A 243 0.75 19.63 15.98
C LYS A 243 0.07 18.63 16.90
N THR A 244 -0.45 17.54 16.35
CA THR A 244 -1.23 16.55 17.12
C THR A 244 -0.40 15.44 17.74
N GLY A 245 0.82 15.20 17.24
CA GLY A 245 1.67 14.10 17.68
C GLY A 245 1.18 12.71 17.23
N TRP A 246 0.06 12.63 16.51
CA TRP A 246 -0.44 11.39 15.88
C TRP A 246 0.53 10.92 14.80
N ILE A 247 0.38 9.69 14.33
CA ILE A 247 1.19 9.15 13.25
C ILE A 247 0.32 8.95 12.01
N LEU A 248 0.71 9.59 10.92
CA LEU A 248 0.17 9.29 9.60
C LEU A 248 0.95 8.14 8.98
N PHE A 249 0.22 7.09 8.66
CA PHE A 249 0.67 5.94 7.91
C PHE A 249 0.14 6.04 6.48
N THR A 250 1.02 6.27 5.50
CA THR A 250 0.64 6.29 4.08
C THR A 250 1.00 4.99 3.40
N ILE A 251 0.20 4.54 2.44
CA ILE A 251 0.41 3.28 1.72
C ILE A 251 0.23 3.52 0.22
N LYS A 252 1.33 3.69 -0.51
CA LYS A 252 1.31 3.70 -1.98
C LYS A 252 1.34 2.26 -2.49
N THR A 253 0.32 1.89 -3.25
CA THR A 253 0.24 0.57 -3.87
C THR A 253 0.84 0.59 -5.27
N TYR A 254 1.65 -0.43 -5.55
CA TYR A 254 2.20 -0.78 -6.86
C TYR A 254 1.78 -2.21 -7.20
N VAL A 255 1.31 -2.44 -8.42
CA VAL A 255 0.95 -3.78 -8.91
C VAL A 255 1.57 -3.98 -10.28
N ASP A 256 2.51 -4.91 -10.38
CA ASP A 256 3.22 -5.23 -11.61
C ASP A 256 3.21 -6.74 -11.86
N LYS A 257 3.23 -7.15 -13.11
CA LYS A 257 3.36 -8.57 -13.47
C LYS A 257 4.72 -9.11 -13.02
N VAL A 258 4.75 -10.38 -12.61
CA VAL A 258 6.03 -11.06 -12.35
C VAL A 258 6.89 -11.11 -13.62
N SER A 259 6.30 -11.20 -14.82
CA SER A 259 7.03 -11.16 -16.10
C SER A 259 7.74 -9.82 -16.37
N ALA A 260 7.39 -8.74 -15.66
CA ALA A 260 8.08 -7.45 -15.76
C ALA A 260 9.48 -7.48 -15.12
N LEU A 261 9.81 -8.50 -14.32
CA LEU A 261 11.16 -8.69 -13.76
C LEU A 261 12.21 -9.04 -14.81
N LYS A 262 11.81 -9.28 -16.08
CA LYS A 262 12.71 -9.66 -17.19
C LYS A 262 13.86 -8.69 -17.46
N LEU A 263 13.74 -7.43 -17.06
CA LEU A 263 14.82 -6.44 -17.19
C LEU A 263 15.87 -6.54 -16.07
N GLN A 264 15.63 -7.38 -15.06
CA GLN A 264 16.56 -7.69 -13.99
C GLN A 264 16.55 -9.21 -13.72
N PRO A 265 17.18 -10.03 -14.57
CA PRO A 265 17.05 -11.49 -14.53
C PRO A 265 17.31 -12.13 -13.16
N GLN A 266 18.28 -11.63 -12.39
CA GLN A 266 18.58 -12.07 -11.03
C GLN A 266 17.35 -12.04 -10.10
N SER A 267 16.40 -11.12 -10.34
CA SER A 267 15.17 -11.00 -9.56
C SER A 267 14.27 -12.24 -9.66
N PHE A 268 14.35 -13.02 -10.74
CA PHE A 268 13.61 -14.29 -10.82
C PHE A 268 14.18 -15.32 -9.86
N LEU A 269 15.51 -15.45 -9.79
CA LEU A 269 16.19 -16.35 -8.87
C LEU A 269 15.97 -15.93 -7.42
N ASP A 270 16.07 -14.63 -7.12
CA ASP A 270 15.84 -14.09 -5.78
C ASP A 270 14.39 -14.35 -5.33
N LEU A 271 13.40 -14.09 -6.20
CA LEU A 271 12.00 -14.37 -5.90
C LEU A 271 11.74 -15.88 -5.72
N ALA A 272 12.35 -16.72 -6.55
CA ALA A 272 12.20 -18.17 -6.44
C ALA A 272 12.77 -18.70 -5.12
N THR A 273 13.97 -18.23 -4.74
CA THR A 273 14.62 -18.53 -3.46
C THR A 273 13.73 -18.12 -2.29
N LEU A 274 13.22 -16.89 -2.33
CA LEU A 274 12.33 -16.36 -1.30
C LEU A 274 11.06 -17.19 -1.15
N VAL A 275 10.40 -17.54 -2.26
CA VAL A 275 9.16 -18.34 -2.26
C VAL A 275 9.40 -19.76 -1.72
N ARG A 276 10.60 -20.32 -1.92
CA ARG A 276 10.99 -21.59 -1.29
C ARG A 276 11.20 -21.45 0.22
N ASP A 277 11.83 -20.36 0.65
CA ASP A 277 12.18 -20.08 2.06
C ASP A 277 10.99 -19.68 2.95
N LEU A 278 9.86 -19.23 2.40
CA LEU A 278 8.69 -18.87 3.19
C LEU A 278 8.19 -20.08 4.02
N SER A 279 7.91 -19.88 5.31
CA SER A 279 7.27 -20.90 6.14
C SER A 279 5.87 -21.26 5.61
N PRO A 280 5.33 -22.47 5.89
CA PRO A 280 3.97 -22.83 5.49
C PRO A 280 2.91 -21.83 5.96
N SER A 281 3.02 -21.32 7.20
CA SER A 281 2.12 -20.31 7.75
C SER A 281 2.21 -18.97 6.99
N MET A 282 3.41 -18.53 6.61
CA MET A 282 3.59 -17.33 5.80
C MET A 282 3.11 -17.52 4.36
N GLN A 283 3.29 -18.70 3.77
CA GLN A 283 2.76 -19.01 2.45
C GLN A 283 1.23 -19.00 2.43
N GLN A 284 0.59 -19.48 3.50
CA GLN A 284 -0.86 -19.41 3.67
C GLN A 284 -1.33 -17.98 3.87
N TYR A 285 -0.68 -17.22 4.76
CA TYR A 285 -1.00 -15.81 5.02
C TYR A 285 -0.86 -14.94 3.76
N LYS A 286 0.25 -15.09 3.00
CA LYS A 286 0.46 -14.41 1.71
C LYS A 286 -0.31 -15.05 0.55
N ASN A 287 -1.02 -16.15 0.80
CA ASN A 287 -1.81 -16.91 -0.18
C ASN A 287 -1.04 -17.28 -1.47
N ILE A 288 0.22 -17.70 -1.32
CA ILE A 288 1.08 -18.14 -2.44
C ILE A 288 0.87 -19.62 -2.73
N ALA A 289 0.52 -20.41 -1.71
CA ALA A 289 0.37 -21.86 -1.80
C ALA A 289 -0.43 -22.36 -3.03
N PRO A 290 -1.58 -21.76 -3.42
CA PRO A 290 -2.40 -22.27 -4.51
C PRO A 290 -1.71 -22.32 -5.89
N TYR A 291 -0.76 -21.42 -6.16
CA TYR A 291 -0.05 -21.33 -7.44
C TYR A 291 1.47 -21.43 -7.30
N LYS A 292 1.96 -21.79 -6.10
CA LYS A 292 3.40 -21.86 -5.78
C LYS A 292 4.18 -22.73 -6.78
N LYS A 293 3.68 -23.94 -7.08
CA LYS A 293 4.37 -24.88 -8.00
C LYS A 293 4.51 -24.29 -9.40
N ALA A 294 3.42 -23.72 -9.93
CA ALA A 294 3.41 -23.09 -11.25
C ALA A 294 4.34 -21.86 -11.29
N LEU A 295 4.29 -21.02 -10.26
CA LEU A 295 5.15 -19.85 -10.14
C LEU A 295 6.63 -20.25 -10.10
N LEU A 296 7.03 -21.19 -9.25
CA LEU A 296 8.42 -21.65 -9.18
C LEU A 296 8.89 -22.22 -10.53
N GLY A 297 8.06 -23.04 -11.19
CA GLY A 297 8.38 -23.55 -12.52
C GLY A 297 8.64 -22.44 -13.54
N TYR A 298 7.81 -21.39 -13.56
CA TYR A 298 8.04 -20.22 -14.41
C TYR A 298 9.34 -19.49 -14.08
N LEU A 299 9.58 -19.20 -12.79
CA LEU A 299 10.76 -18.45 -12.36
C LEU A 299 12.06 -19.18 -12.70
N ASP A 300 12.11 -20.49 -12.46
CA ASP A 300 13.29 -21.32 -12.73
C ASP A 300 13.57 -21.45 -14.22
N GLN A 301 12.56 -21.77 -15.02
CA GLN A 301 12.68 -21.89 -16.48
C GLN A 301 13.11 -20.57 -17.12
N THR A 302 12.53 -19.46 -16.65
CA THR A 302 12.85 -18.13 -17.18
C THR A 302 14.28 -17.74 -16.83
N TYR A 303 14.71 -17.96 -15.59
CA TYR A 303 16.08 -17.64 -15.16
C TYR A 303 17.12 -18.50 -15.91
N GLN A 304 16.90 -19.81 -16.03
CA GLN A 304 17.77 -20.70 -16.82
C GLN A 304 17.87 -20.25 -18.29
N GLY A 305 16.77 -19.77 -18.87
CA GLY A 305 16.78 -19.21 -20.23
C GLY A 305 17.65 -17.97 -20.39
N PHE A 306 17.87 -17.19 -19.33
CA PHE A 306 18.79 -16.04 -19.33
C PHE A 306 20.26 -16.45 -19.15
N GLU A 307 20.55 -17.57 -18.47
CA GLU A 307 21.93 -18.06 -18.33
C GLU A 307 22.50 -18.69 -19.62
N LEU A 308 21.62 -19.05 -20.57
CA LEU A 308 21.98 -19.68 -21.84
C LEU A 308 22.20 -18.68 -23.00
N VAL A 309 22.04 -17.37 -22.76
CA VAL A 309 22.18 -16.26 -23.73
C VAL A 309 23.36 -15.40 -23.36
#